data_AF-A0A1G3LPV0-F1
#
_entry.id   AF-A0A1G3LPV0-F1
#
_cell.length_a   1.000
_cell.length_b   1.000
_cell.length_c   1.000
_cell.angle_alpha   90.00
_cell.angle_beta   90.00
_cell.angle_gamma   90.00
#
_symmetry.space_group_name_H-M   'P 1'
#
loop_
_entity.id
_entity.type
_entity.pdbx_description
1 polymer ?
#
loop_
_entity_poly.entity_id
_entity_poly.type
_entity_poly.pdbx_seq_one_letter_code
_entity_poly.pdbx_strand_id
1 'polypeptide(L)'
;MNTDIRICISLPRHRKYKKLKRILACEPMLYLVIFWGTVAEQAPTGILSGWSESDVEDAAEWDGEPSVLFHGLRASGFLDVVDGGFCPHNWAEHQPWAIGAPERSEAARKAGKASAEARRNKAINKAT
;
A
#
# COMPACT_ATOMS: atom_id res chain seq x y z
N MET A 1 10.00 -0.04 -6.19
CA MET A 1 8.67 0.52 -5.84
C MET A 1 7.62 -0.53 -6.16
N ASN A 2 6.54 -0.62 -5.38
CA ASN A 2 5.42 -1.49 -5.76
C ASN A 2 4.78 -0.95 -7.03
N THR A 3 4.45 -1.84 -7.96
CA THR A 3 3.86 -1.51 -9.27
C THR A 3 2.40 -1.93 -9.38
N ASP A 4 1.94 -2.75 -8.43
CA ASP A 4 0.64 -3.40 -8.43
C ASP A 4 0.20 -3.73 -7.00
N ILE A 5 -1.11 -3.92 -6.83
CA ILE A 5 -1.76 -4.40 -5.62
C ILE A 5 -2.73 -5.52 -5.96
N ARG A 6 -3.01 -6.40 -5.00
CA ARG A 6 -4.03 -7.45 -5.15
C ARG A 6 -5.39 -6.94 -4.73
N ILE A 7 -6.43 -7.25 -5.51
CA ILE A 7 -7.81 -6.93 -5.14
C ILE A 7 -8.62 -8.22 -5.16
N CYS A 8 -9.34 -8.48 -4.07
CA CYS A 8 -10.25 -9.62 -4.01
C CYS A 8 -11.39 -9.44 -5.03
N ILE A 9 -11.58 -10.42 -5.90
CA ILE A 9 -12.66 -10.42 -6.91
C ILE A 9 -14.07 -10.32 -6.31
N SER A 10 -14.23 -10.71 -5.04
CA SER A 10 -15.49 -10.65 -4.32
C SER A 10 -15.73 -9.33 -3.60
N LEU A 11 -14.80 -8.36 -3.69
CA LEU A 11 -14.86 -7.08 -2.98
C LEU A 11 -16.20 -6.35 -3.14
N PRO A 12 -16.77 -6.15 -4.35
CA PRO A 12 -18.07 -5.47 -4.51
C PRO A 12 -19.22 -6.16 -3.76
N ARG A 13 -19.11 -7.48 -3.51
CA ARG A 13 -20.13 -8.30 -2.85
C ARG A 13 -19.90 -8.43 -1.35
N HIS A 14 -18.73 -8.02 -0.85
CA HIS A 14 -18.33 -8.19 0.54
C HIS A 14 -19.11 -7.29 1.50
N ARG A 15 -19.35 -7.77 2.73
CA ARG A 15 -20.14 -7.04 3.73
C ARG A 15 -19.53 -5.68 4.12
N LYS A 16 -18.19 -5.60 4.20
CA LYS A 16 -17.48 -4.35 4.51
C LYS A 16 -17.67 -3.32 3.39
N TYR A 17 -17.56 -3.76 2.14
CA TYR A 17 -17.79 -2.92 0.96
C TYR A 17 -19.22 -2.35 0.93
N LYS A 18 -20.22 -3.21 1.08
CA LYS A 18 -21.63 -2.81 1.16
C LYS A 18 -21.93 -1.89 2.35
N LYS A 19 -21.17 -2.02 3.46
CA LYS A 19 -21.29 -1.13 4.61
C LYS A 19 -20.69 0.25 4.30
N LEU A 20 -19.49 0.29 3.71
CA LEU A 20 -18.84 1.54 3.31
C LEU A 20 -19.69 2.31 2.28
N LYS A 21 -20.16 1.64 1.22
CA LYS A 21 -21.04 2.23 0.20
C LYS A 21 -22.28 2.90 0.80
N ARG A 22 -22.88 2.31 1.84
CA ARG A 22 -24.03 2.91 2.55
C ARG A 22 -23.66 4.13 3.38
N ILE A 23 -22.48 4.13 4.01
CA ILE A 23 -21.99 5.26 4.82
C ILE A 23 -21.67 6.45 3.92
N LEU A 24 -20.95 6.22 2.82
CA LEU A 24 -20.53 7.30 1.92
C LEU A 24 -21.64 7.78 0.98
N ALA A 25 -22.71 7.01 0.82
CA ALA A 25 -23.76 7.23 -0.17
C ALA A 25 -23.25 7.35 -1.63
N CYS A 26 -22.06 6.83 -1.92
CA CYS A 26 -21.42 6.82 -3.25
C CYS A 26 -20.72 5.47 -3.51
N GLU A 27 -20.14 5.28 -4.70
CA GLU A 27 -19.40 4.05 -5.03
C GLU A 27 -17.97 4.10 -4.48
N PRO A 28 -17.60 3.27 -3.47
CA PRO A 28 -16.30 3.40 -2.79
C PRO A 28 -15.14 2.75 -3.55
N MET A 29 -15.37 2.14 -4.72
CA MET A 29 -14.34 1.34 -5.40
C MET A 29 -13.11 2.15 -5.75
N LEU A 30 -13.30 3.34 -6.32
CA LEU A 30 -12.20 4.20 -6.75
C LEU A 30 -11.33 4.61 -5.56
N TYR A 31 -11.93 5.18 -4.52
CA TYR A 31 -11.22 5.62 -3.31
C TYR A 31 -10.46 4.47 -2.62
N LEU A 32 -11.04 3.26 -2.55
CA LEU A 32 -10.34 2.10 -1.97
C LEU A 32 -9.10 1.70 -2.80
N VAL A 33 -9.22 1.69 -4.13
CA VAL A 33 -8.11 1.31 -5.02
C VAL A 33 -7.00 2.33 -4.97
N ILE A 34 -7.33 3.63 -5.02
CA ILE A 34 -6.37 4.72 -4.89
C ILE A 34 -5.68 4.64 -3.54
N PHE A 35 -6.46 4.58 -2.45
CA PHE A 35 -5.92 4.49 -1.09
C PHE A 35 -4.95 3.32 -0.93
N TRP A 36 -5.33 2.10 -1.31
CA TRP A 36 -4.43 0.95 -1.21
C TRP A 36 -3.22 1.05 -2.12
N GLY A 37 -3.35 1.68 -3.30
CA GLY A 37 -2.22 1.98 -4.17
C GLY A 37 -1.21 2.90 -3.48
N THR A 38 -1.69 4.01 -2.92
CA THR A 38 -0.89 4.97 -2.16
C THR A 38 -0.21 4.30 -0.96
N VAL A 39 -0.93 3.47 -0.20
CA VAL A 39 -0.34 2.71 0.91
C VAL A 39 0.75 1.76 0.41
N ALA A 40 0.51 1.02 -0.66
CA ALA A 40 1.53 0.12 -1.21
C ALA A 40 2.78 0.86 -1.69
N GLU A 41 2.65 2.08 -2.19
CA GLU A 41 3.76 2.90 -2.65
C GLU A 41 4.54 3.54 -1.50
N GLN A 42 3.84 4.21 -0.58
CA GLN A 42 4.45 5.08 0.43
C GLN A 42 4.70 4.38 1.77
N ALA A 43 3.85 3.41 2.12
CA ALA A 43 3.94 2.65 3.37
C ALA A 43 3.75 1.15 3.10
N PRO A 44 4.70 0.47 2.43
CA PRO A 44 4.51 -0.89 1.93
C PRO A 44 4.17 -1.94 3.01
N THR A 45 4.59 -1.68 4.26
CA THR A 45 4.27 -2.51 5.44
C THR A 45 2.80 -2.42 5.86
N GLY A 46 2.06 -1.43 5.35
CA GLY A 46 0.69 -1.10 5.72
C GLY A 46 0.58 -0.16 6.91
N ILE A 47 1.68 0.11 7.61
CA ILE A 47 1.65 0.93 8.83
C ILE A 47 1.74 2.41 8.46
N LEU A 48 0.66 3.14 8.72
CA LEU A 48 0.49 4.57 8.43
C LEU A 48 0.84 5.38 9.68
N SER A 49 2.10 5.28 10.12
CA SER A 49 2.57 6.00 11.31
C SER A 49 2.60 7.51 11.05
N GLY A 50 2.04 8.28 11.99
CA GLY A 50 2.00 9.74 11.90
C GLY A 50 1.02 10.31 10.88
N TRP A 51 0.25 9.47 10.19
CA TRP A 51 -0.83 9.94 9.31
C TRP A 51 -1.99 10.45 10.16
N SER A 52 -2.53 11.60 9.78
CA SER A 52 -3.78 12.17 10.28
C SER A 52 -4.99 11.60 9.52
N GLU A 53 -6.19 11.98 9.96
CA GLU A 53 -7.43 11.62 9.25
C GLU A 53 -7.43 12.20 7.82
N SER A 54 -6.99 13.45 7.64
CA SER A 54 -6.91 14.09 6.33
C SER A 54 -5.87 13.43 5.44
N ASP A 55 -4.71 13.01 5.98
CA ASP A 55 -3.70 12.31 5.17
C ASP A 55 -4.25 11.00 4.58
N VAL A 56 -5.11 10.30 5.33
CA VAL A 56 -5.80 9.09 4.83
C VAL A 56 -6.79 9.43 3.72
N GLU A 57 -7.52 10.53 3.85
CA GLU A 57 -8.49 10.98 2.83
C GLU A 57 -7.80 11.50 1.56
N ASP A 58 -6.73 12.28 1.72
CA ASP A 58 -5.89 12.77 0.62
C ASP A 58 -5.24 11.60 -0.13
N ALA A 59 -4.73 10.60 0.60
CA ALA A 59 -4.16 9.39 0.01
C ALA A 59 -5.17 8.55 -0.78
N ALA A 60 -6.47 8.76 -0.54
CA ALA A 60 -7.56 8.13 -1.26
C ALA A 60 -8.13 9.01 -2.38
N GLU A 61 -7.62 10.23 -2.55
CA GLU A 61 -8.20 11.28 -3.39
C GLU A 61 -9.68 11.54 -3.08
N TRP A 62 -10.03 11.60 -1.79
CA TRP A 62 -11.39 11.90 -1.36
C TRP A 62 -11.78 13.35 -1.70
N ASP A 63 -12.91 13.50 -2.38
CA ASP A 63 -13.46 14.77 -2.84
C ASP A 63 -14.81 15.13 -2.20
N GLY A 64 -15.24 14.35 -1.19
CA GLY A 64 -16.47 14.58 -0.46
C GLY A 64 -16.28 15.35 0.85
N GLU A 65 -17.26 15.24 1.75
CA GLU A 65 -17.22 15.92 3.05
C GLU A 65 -16.03 15.44 3.89
N PRO A 66 -15.28 16.35 4.54
CA PRO A 66 -14.13 15.99 5.37
C PRO A 66 -14.46 14.98 6.47
N SER A 67 -13.51 14.10 6.77
CA SER A 67 -13.58 13.00 7.75
C SER A 67 -14.59 11.89 7.43
N VAL A 68 -15.45 12.03 6.42
CA VAL A 68 -16.48 11.03 6.09
C VAL A 68 -15.87 9.75 5.56
N LEU A 69 -14.86 9.83 4.69
CA LEU A 69 -14.20 8.63 4.18
C LEU A 69 -13.40 7.96 5.29
N PHE A 70 -12.61 8.71 6.05
CA PHE A 70 -11.80 8.16 7.14
C PHE A 70 -12.67 7.40 8.16
N HIS A 71 -13.72 8.04 8.67
CA HIS A 71 -14.65 7.39 9.61
C HIS A 71 -15.41 6.25 8.94
N GLY A 72 -15.76 6.36 7.66
CA GLY A 72 -16.38 5.30 6.87
C GLY A 72 -15.50 4.06 6.77
N LEU A 73 -14.21 4.22 6.44
CA LEU A 73 -13.22 3.13 6.36
C LEU A 73 -13.07 2.43 7.71
N ARG A 74 -13.00 3.18 8.81
CA ARG A 74 -12.93 2.63 10.16
C ARG A 74 -14.20 1.89 10.55
N ALA A 75 -15.35 2.53 10.41
CA ALA A 75 -16.65 1.95 10.77
C ALA A 75 -16.97 0.70 9.94
N SER A 76 -16.53 0.65 8.68
CA SER A 76 -16.71 -0.53 7.81
C SER A 76 -15.65 -1.61 8.00
N GLY A 77 -14.59 -1.34 8.77
CA GLY A 77 -13.51 -2.28 9.08
C GLY A 77 -12.50 -2.46 7.95
N PHE A 78 -12.33 -1.46 7.09
CA PHE A 78 -11.25 -1.41 6.10
C PHE A 78 -9.97 -0.79 6.66
N LEU A 79 -10.07 -0.04 7.76
CA LEU A 79 -8.94 0.61 8.42
C LEU A 79 -8.98 0.32 9.91
N ASP A 80 -7.89 -0.21 10.44
CA ASP A 80 -7.69 -0.50 11.85
C ASP A 80 -6.83 0.59 12.50
N VAL A 81 -7.05 0.81 13.80
CA VAL A 81 -6.14 1.60 14.63
C VAL A 81 -5.07 0.65 15.17
N VAL A 82 -3.82 1.03 15.00
CA VAL A 82 -2.65 0.31 15.53
C VAL A 82 -1.83 1.24 16.41
N ASP A 83 -0.85 0.71 17.12
CA ASP A 83 0.03 1.54 17.93
C ASP A 83 0.73 2.59 17.04
N GLY A 84 0.55 3.87 17.38
CA GLY A 84 1.14 5.00 16.66
C GLY A 84 0.53 5.36 15.29
N GLY A 85 -0.62 4.80 14.88
CA GLY A 85 -1.27 5.20 13.63
C GLY A 85 -2.39 4.28 13.14
N PHE A 86 -2.45 4.08 11.83
CA PHE A 86 -3.47 3.27 11.17
C PHE A 86 -2.87 2.17 10.31
N CYS A 87 -3.68 1.16 9.99
CA CYS A 87 -3.29 0.11 9.06
C CYS A 87 -4.52 -0.39 8.29
N PRO A 88 -4.45 -0.56 6.95
CA PRO A 88 -5.50 -1.25 6.23
C PRO A 88 -5.71 -2.65 6.81
N HIS A 89 -6.97 -3.01 7.02
CA HIS A 89 -7.30 -4.26 7.70
C HIS A 89 -6.76 -5.49 6.95
N ASN A 90 -6.08 -6.39 7.67
CA ASN A 90 -5.41 -7.57 7.14
C ASN A 90 -4.45 -7.29 5.97
N TRP A 91 -3.78 -6.13 5.99
CA TRP A 91 -2.85 -5.72 4.92
C TRP A 91 -1.81 -6.79 4.59
N ALA A 92 -1.16 -7.37 5.60
CA ALA A 92 -0.11 -8.37 5.39
C ALA A 92 -0.59 -9.66 4.72
N GLU A 93 -1.83 -10.07 5.02
CA GLU A 93 -2.45 -11.25 4.41
C GLU A 93 -2.81 -10.98 2.95
N HIS A 94 -3.33 -9.78 2.66
CA HIS A 94 -3.77 -9.41 1.32
C HIS A 94 -2.64 -8.99 0.40
N GLN A 95 -1.59 -8.35 0.93
CA GLN A 95 -0.49 -7.74 0.18
C GLN A 95 0.91 -8.24 0.62
N PRO A 96 1.16 -9.56 0.69
CA PRO A 96 2.48 -10.06 1.08
C PRO A 96 3.58 -9.62 0.10
N TRP A 97 3.23 -9.40 -1.17
CA TRP A 97 4.17 -8.83 -2.14
C TRP A 97 4.50 -7.38 -1.81
N ALA A 98 3.53 -6.55 -1.45
CA ALA A 98 3.80 -5.15 -1.12
C ALA A 98 4.76 -5.02 0.07
N ILE A 99 4.55 -5.81 1.12
CA ILE A 99 5.38 -5.79 2.33
C ILE A 99 6.84 -6.08 2.03
N GLY A 100 7.14 -7.09 1.20
CA GLY A 100 8.51 -7.46 0.87
C GLY A 100 9.22 -6.51 -0.10
N ALA A 101 8.57 -5.44 -0.56
CA ALA A 101 9.13 -4.56 -1.59
C ALA A 101 10.43 -3.85 -1.19
N PRO A 102 10.58 -3.33 0.05
CA PRO A 102 11.83 -2.71 0.49
C PRO A 102 13.00 -3.71 0.46
N GLU A 103 12.78 -4.92 0.98
CA GLU A 103 13.77 -5.99 1.02
C GLU A 103 14.18 -6.44 -0.39
N ARG A 104 13.20 -6.64 -1.29
CA ARG A 104 13.46 -7.00 -2.69
C ARG A 104 14.26 -5.93 -3.41
N SER A 105 13.93 -4.65 -3.20
CA SER A 105 14.64 -3.52 -3.80
C SER A 105 16.10 -3.49 -3.34
N GLU A 106 16.34 -3.67 -2.04
CA GLU A 106 17.68 -3.69 -1.48
C GLU A 106 18.49 -4.90 -1.95
N ALA A 107 17.88 -6.09 -2.01
CA ALA A 107 18.51 -7.29 -2.55
C ALA A 107 18.94 -7.10 -4.02
N ALA A 108 18.06 -6.55 -4.86
CA ALA A 108 18.35 -6.24 -6.26
C ALA A 108 19.50 -5.23 -6.38
N ARG A 109 19.50 -4.18 -5.54
CA ARG A 109 20.59 -3.19 -5.50
C ARG A 109 21.94 -3.83 -5.15
N LYS A 110 21.98 -4.71 -4.14
CA LYS A 110 23.19 -5.44 -3.74
C LYS A 110 23.68 -6.36 -4.87
N ALA A 111 22.78 -7.13 -5.48
CA ALA A 111 23.12 -8.02 -6.59
C ALA A 111 23.65 -7.26 -7.82
N GLY A 112 23.07 -6.09 -8.12
CA GLY A 112 23.54 -5.20 -9.18
C GLY A 112 24.96 -4.68 -8.94
N LYS A 113 25.27 -4.26 -7.71
CA LYS A 113 26.63 -3.83 -7.33
C LYS A 113 27.64 -4.96 -7.47
N ALA A 114 27.34 -6.14 -6.93
CA ALA A 114 28.22 -7.31 -7.04
C ALA A 114 28.45 -7.71 -8.50
N SER A 115 27.41 -7.66 -9.34
CA SER A 115 27.51 -7.95 -10.77
C SER A 115 28.39 -6.93 -11.50
N ALA A 116 28.27 -5.65 -11.18
CA ALA A 116 29.10 -4.59 -11.77
C ALA A 116 30.58 -4.76 -11.37
N GLU A 117 30.85 -5.10 -10.11
CA GLU A 117 32.19 -5.36 -9.60
C GLU A 117 32.84 -6.57 -10.27
N ALA A 118 32.11 -7.68 -10.39
CA ALA A 118 32.59 -8.89 -11.08
C ALA A 118 32.93 -8.62 -12.57
N ARG A 119 32.09 -7.83 -13.26
CA ARG A 119 32.36 -7.41 -14.65
C ARG A 119 33.62 -6.56 -14.75
N ARG A 120 33.82 -5.62 -13.82
CA ARG A 120 35.03 -4.78 -13.75
C ARG A 120 36.29 -5.63 -13.51
N ASN A 121 36.27 -6.55 -12.56
CA ASN A 121 37.42 -7.41 -12.26
C ASN A 121 37.77 -8.32 -13.44
N LYS A 122 36.76 -8.86 -14.13
CA LYS A 122 36.99 -9.67 -15.35
C LYS A 122 37.61 -8.84 -16.49
N ALA A 123 37.25 -7.57 -16.62
CA ALA A 123 37.84 -6.67 -17.62
C ALA A 123 39.32 -6.36 -17.30
N ILE A 124 39.65 -6.10 -16.02
CA ILE A 124 41.03 -5.87 -15.57
C ILE A 124 41.91 -7.10 -15.84
N ASN A 125 41.44 -8.29 -15.45
CA ASN A 125 42.20 -9.53 -15.62
C ASN A 125 42.39 -9.95 -17.09
N LYS A 126 41.62 -9.41 -18.02
CA LYS A 126 41.79 -9.64 -19.47
C LYS A 126 42.79 -8.67 -20.11
N ALA A 127 43.03 -7.52 -19.46
CA ALA A 127 43.93 -6.48 -19.94
C ALA A 127 45.36 -6.59 -19.37
N THR A 128 45.59 -7.54 -18.45
CA THR A 128 46.89 -7.90 -17.88
C THR A 128 47.35 -9.23 -18.46
#